data_AF-A0A3N5FZ06-F1
#
_entry.id   AF-A0A3N5FZ06-F1
#
_cell.length_a   1.000
_cell.length_b   1.000
_cell.length_c   1.000
_cell.angle_alpha   90.00
_cell.angle_beta   90.00
_cell.angle_gamma   90.00
#
_symmetry.space_group_name_H-M   'P 1'
#
loop_
_entity.id
_entity.type
_entity.pdbx_description
1 polymer ?
#
loop_
_entity_poly.entity_id
_entity_poly.type
_entity_poly.pdbx_seq_one_letter_code
_entity_poly.pdbx_strand_id
1 'polypeptide(L)'
;MSDRPLCFIVMPFGMKKDPSGGPDIDFNAVFDLAIRPAVEAAGMEPIRADEERTGGIIHQAMFERLLLCDYAVADLTTANANVFYELGVRHAARPATTLSIF
;
A
#
# COMPACT_ATOMS: atom_id res chain seq x y z
N MET A 1 -3.12 23.71 11.32
CA MET A 1 -3.61 22.56 10.54
C MET A 1 -3.06 21.33 11.23
N SER A 2 -3.90 20.36 11.60
CA SER A 2 -3.39 19.09 12.11
C SER A 2 -2.90 18.31 10.90
N ASP A 3 -1.58 18.25 10.69
CA ASP A 3 -1.02 17.34 9.69
C ASP A 3 -1.36 15.91 10.13
N ARG A 4 -2.13 15.21 9.29
CA ARG A 4 -2.41 13.79 9.52
C ARG A 4 -1.19 12.99 9.05
N PRO A 5 -0.73 12.00 9.83
CA PRO A 5 0.38 11.15 9.40
C PRO A 5 0.01 10.38 8.14
N LEU A 6 0.98 10.21 7.24
CA LEU A 6 0.77 9.55 5.96
C LEU A 6 0.90 8.03 6.12
N CYS A 7 -0.03 7.28 5.52
CA CYS A 7 -0.01 5.83 5.46
C CYS A 7 0.11 5.36 4.01
N PHE A 8 1.26 4.79 3.65
CA PHE A 8 1.49 4.29 2.30
C PHE A 8 0.90 2.89 2.11
N ILE A 9 0.08 2.71 1.07
CA ILE A 9 -0.63 1.46 0.79
C ILE A 9 0.06 0.75 -0.38
N VAL A 10 0.68 -0.37 -0.05
CA VAL A 10 1.45 -1.23 -0.95
C VAL A 10 0.60 -2.46 -1.26
N MET A 11 -0.08 -2.46 -2.41
CA MET A 11 -1.04 -3.51 -2.73
C MET A 11 -1.12 -3.80 -4.23
N PRO A 12 -1.61 -4.98 -4.65
CA PRO A 12 -2.04 -5.18 -6.02
C PRO A 12 -3.14 -4.19 -6.42
N PHE A 13 -3.32 -3.95 -7.71
CA PHE A 13 -4.36 -3.05 -8.24
C PHE A 13 -5.23 -3.74 -9.29
N GLY A 14 -6.50 -3.32 -9.39
CA GLY A 14 -7.48 -3.88 -10.31
C GLY A 14 -7.84 -5.34 -10.02
N MET A 15 -8.33 -6.04 -11.03
CA MET A 15 -8.74 -7.44 -10.90
C MET A 15 -7.53 -8.38 -10.89
N LYS A 16 -7.46 -9.30 -9.91
CA LYS A 16 -6.48 -10.39 -9.86
C LYS A 16 -7.15 -11.72 -9.57
N LYS A 17 -6.50 -12.81 -10.00
CA LYS A 17 -6.92 -14.17 -9.63
C LYS A 17 -6.70 -14.38 -8.13
N ASP A 18 -7.69 -14.93 -7.46
CA ASP A 18 -7.53 -15.39 -6.09
C ASP A 18 -6.61 -16.63 -6.06
N PRO A 19 -5.46 -16.57 -5.36
CA PRO A 19 -4.54 -17.71 -5.28
C PRO A 19 -5.14 -18.93 -4.55
N SER A 20 -6.20 -18.75 -3.76
CA SER A 20 -6.94 -19.85 -3.12
C SER A 20 -7.90 -20.57 -4.07
N GLY A 21 -8.09 -20.06 -5.30
CA GLY A 21 -9.00 -20.61 -6.30
C GLY A 21 -10.44 -20.08 -6.19
N GLY A 22 -10.67 -19.06 -5.36
CA GLY A 22 -11.93 -18.33 -5.30
C GLY A 22 -12.19 -17.39 -6.50
N PRO A 23 -13.25 -16.57 -6.42
CA PRO A 23 -13.54 -15.55 -7.42
C PRO A 23 -12.40 -14.53 -7.55
N ASP A 24 -12.28 -13.91 -8.73
CA ASP A 24 -11.30 -12.83 -8.92
C ASP A 24 -11.52 -11.70 -7.92
N ILE A 25 -10.43 -11.19 -7.36
CA ILE A 25 -10.41 -10.15 -6.33
C ILE A 25 -10.29 -8.80 -7.01
N ASP A 26 -11.21 -7.88 -6.70
CA ASP A 26 -11.13 -6.48 -7.09
C ASP A 26 -10.35 -5.68 -6.03
N PHE A 27 -9.07 -5.47 -6.28
CA PHE A 27 -8.22 -4.72 -5.35
C PHE A 27 -8.55 -3.22 -5.28
N ASN A 28 -9.24 -2.66 -6.28
CA ASN A 28 -9.75 -1.30 -6.16
C ASN A 28 -10.89 -1.25 -5.12
N ALA A 29 -11.81 -2.21 -5.17
CA ALA A 29 -12.88 -2.31 -4.19
C ALA A 29 -12.34 -2.60 -2.78
N VAL A 30 -11.34 -3.47 -2.64
CA VAL A 30 -10.66 -3.72 -1.35
C VAL A 30 -10.08 -2.43 -0.78
N PHE A 31 -9.43 -1.63 -1.62
CA PHE A 31 -8.87 -0.36 -1.19
C PHE A 31 -9.97 0.64 -0.76
N ASP A 32 -10.96 0.89 -1.61
CA ASP A 32 -11.97 1.93 -1.39
C ASP A 32 -12.95 1.59 -0.27
N LEU A 33 -13.29 0.30 -0.11
CA LEU A 33 -14.31 -0.14 0.84
C LEU A 33 -13.75 -0.62 2.17
N ALA A 34 -12.46 -0.98 2.24
CA ALA A 34 -11.85 -1.51 3.47
C ALA A 34 -10.61 -0.73 3.91
N ILE A 35 -9.57 -0.65 3.08
CA ILE A 35 -8.27 -0.10 3.52
C ILE A 35 -8.36 1.42 3.77
N ARG A 36 -8.86 2.18 2.79
CA ARG A 36 -9.03 3.64 2.89
C ARG A 36 -9.84 4.04 4.13
N PRO A 37 -11.06 3.53 4.37
CA PRO A 37 -11.84 3.92 5.55
C PRO A 37 -11.18 3.49 6.87
N ALA A 38 -10.46 2.35 6.91
CA ALA A 38 -9.76 1.92 8.11
C ALA A 38 -8.58 2.85 8.46
N VAL A 39 -7.82 3.29 7.46
CA VAL A 39 -6.70 4.23 7.63
C VAL A 39 -7.22 5.60 8.07
N GLU A 40 -8.28 6.09 7.45
CA GLU A 40 -8.92 7.36 7.81
C GLU A 40 -9.52 7.33 9.23
N ALA A 41 -10.16 6.22 9.61
CA ALA A 41 -10.68 6.02 10.97
C ALA A 41 -9.57 5.99 12.03
N ALA A 42 -8.36 5.58 11.67
CA ALA A 42 -7.18 5.64 12.52
C ALA A 42 -6.53 7.05 12.56
N GLY A 43 -7.13 8.06 11.92
CA GLY A 43 -6.65 9.44 11.92
C GLY A 43 -5.48 9.70 10.98
N MET A 44 -5.24 8.81 10.01
CA MET A 44 -4.15 8.89 9.05
C MET A 44 -4.67 9.26 7.65
N GLU A 45 -3.76 9.61 6.73
CA GLU A 45 -4.08 9.86 5.32
C GLU A 45 -3.53 8.73 4.44
N PRO A 46 -4.39 7.96 3.74
CA PRO A 46 -3.95 6.88 2.86
C PRO A 46 -3.38 7.42 1.55
N ILE A 47 -2.22 6.89 1.13
CA ILE A 47 -1.62 7.15 -0.18
C ILE A 47 -1.39 5.81 -0.88
N ARG A 48 -2.04 5.60 -2.04
CA ARG A 48 -1.88 4.40 -2.86
C ARG A 48 -0.90 4.66 -4.00
N ALA A 49 0.00 3.70 -4.25
CA ALA A 49 1.12 3.87 -5.19
C ALA A 49 0.71 4.18 -6.64
N ASP A 50 -0.44 3.72 -7.10
CA ASP A 50 -0.96 3.88 -8.46
C ASP A 50 -1.88 5.10 -8.66
N GLU A 51 -2.35 5.73 -7.57
CA GLU A 51 -3.09 7.00 -7.65
C GLU A 51 -2.16 8.19 -7.95
N GLU A 52 -0.86 8.04 -7.65
CA GLU A 52 0.16 9.02 -8.00
C GLU A 52 0.61 8.85 -9.45
N ARG A 53 -0.14 9.45 -10.38
CA ARG A 53 0.29 9.65 -11.78
C ARG A 53 1.41 10.70 -11.86
N THR A 54 2.54 10.44 -11.21
CA THR A 54 3.69 11.34 -11.25
C THR A 54 4.46 11.07 -12.55
N GLY A 55 4.39 12.01 -13.51
CA GLY A 55 5.25 11.98 -14.68
C GLY A 55 6.71 12.08 -14.24
N GLY A 56 7.46 10.98 -14.34
CA GLY A 56 8.83 10.87 -13.83
C GLY A 56 9.30 9.42 -13.76
N ILE A 57 10.46 9.18 -13.14
CA ILE A 57 10.95 7.83 -12.88
C ILE A 57 10.09 7.23 -11.76
N ILE A 58 9.18 6.33 -12.12
CA ILE A 58 8.19 5.67 -11.24
C ILE A 58 8.81 5.21 -9.91
N HIS A 59 10.05 4.73 -9.95
CA HIS A 59 10.77 4.25 -8.77
C HIS A 59 11.09 5.33 -7.74
N GLN A 60 11.36 6.59 -8.14
CA GLN A 60 11.76 7.62 -7.18
C GLN A 60 10.62 7.96 -6.22
N ALA A 61 9.42 8.23 -6.75
CA ALA A 61 8.25 8.52 -5.93
C ALA A 61 7.89 7.33 -5.02
N MET A 62 7.94 6.10 -5.55
CA MET A 62 7.74 4.88 -4.76
C MET A 62 8.74 4.80 -3.58
N PHE A 63 10.04 4.98 -3.82
CA PHE A 63 11.04 4.97 -2.75
C PHE A 63 10.82 6.10 -1.73
N GLU A 64 10.50 7.31 -2.18
CA GLU A 64 10.18 8.42 -1.30
C GLU A 64 9.02 8.07 -0.36
N ARG A 65 7.94 7.45 -0.86
CA ARG A 65 6.82 7.01 -0.01
C ARG A 65 7.23 5.94 0.99
N LEU A 66 7.97 4.93 0.55
CA LEU A 66 8.48 3.86 1.43
C LEU A 66 9.37 4.41 2.55
N LEU A 67 10.16 5.45 2.26
CA LEU A 67 11.11 6.04 3.20
C LEU A 67 10.48 7.11 4.10
N LEU A 68 9.54 7.89 3.59
CA LEU A 68 9.09 9.13 4.25
C LEU A 68 7.73 8.99 4.93
N CYS A 69 6.82 8.14 4.45
CA CYS A 69 5.53 7.96 5.12
C CYS A 69 5.70 7.42 6.54
N ASP A 70 4.87 7.91 7.46
CA ASP A 70 4.91 7.53 8.87
C ASP A 70 4.52 6.06 9.04
N TYR A 71 3.49 5.62 8.30
CA TYR A 71 2.95 4.27 8.34
C TYR A 71 2.94 3.63 6.94
N ALA A 72 2.86 2.30 6.90
CA ALA A 72 2.60 1.56 5.68
C ALA A 72 1.71 0.34 5.93
N VAL A 73 0.86 0.02 4.96
CA VAL A 73 0.10 -1.24 4.89
C VAL A 73 0.55 -1.98 3.63
N ALA A 74 0.90 -3.26 3.77
CA ALA A 74 1.30 -4.12 2.66
C ALA A 74 0.34 -5.30 2.50
N ASP A 75 -0.31 -5.40 1.34
CA ASP A 75 -1.22 -6.47 0.99
C ASP A 75 -0.49 -7.60 0.27
N LEU A 76 -0.36 -8.73 0.95
CA LEU A 76 0.38 -9.90 0.50
C LEU A 76 -0.53 -10.98 -0.10
N THR A 77 -1.83 -10.73 -0.26
CA THR A 77 -2.83 -11.73 -0.65
C THR A 77 -2.42 -12.50 -1.91
N THR A 78 -1.95 -11.81 -2.96
CA THR A 78 -1.59 -12.48 -4.23
C THR A 78 -0.13 -12.90 -4.35
N ALA A 79 0.66 -12.81 -3.28
CA ALA A 79 2.12 -13.03 -3.32
C ALA A 79 2.83 -12.22 -4.43
N ASN A 80 2.41 -10.97 -4.65
CA ASN A 80 2.96 -10.12 -5.71
C ASN A 80 4.44 -9.78 -5.44
N ALA A 81 5.32 -10.13 -6.38
CA ALA A 81 6.76 -9.92 -6.26
C ALA A 81 7.14 -8.44 -6.04
N ASN A 82 6.41 -7.50 -6.64
CA ASN A 82 6.66 -6.06 -6.45
C ASN A 82 6.33 -5.63 -5.02
N VAL A 83 5.20 -6.09 -4.48
CA VAL A 83 4.80 -5.78 -3.10
C VAL A 83 5.82 -6.35 -2.10
N PHE A 84 6.35 -7.55 -2.35
CA PHE A 84 7.43 -8.10 -1.53
C PHE A 84 8.72 -7.29 -1.60
N TYR A 85 9.07 -6.80 -2.79
CA TYR A 85 10.23 -5.93 -2.97
C TYR A 85 10.07 -4.62 -2.18
N GLU A 86 8.94 -3.95 -2.33
CA GLU A 86 8.59 -2.72 -1.62
C GLU A 86 8.57 -2.93 -0.09
N LEU A 87 7.97 -4.03 0.37
CA LEU A 87 7.97 -4.42 1.79
C LEU A 87 9.39 -4.63 2.32
N GLY A 88 10.25 -5.30 1.56
CA GLY A 88 11.66 -5.50 1.93
C GLY A 88 12.41 -4.17 2.08
N VAL A 89 12.22 -3.25 1.13
CA VAL A 89 12.77 -1.89 1.19
C VAL A 89 12.24 -1.14 2.41
N ARG A 90 10.93 -1.19 2.67
CA ARG A 90 10.31 -0.55 3.82
C ARG A 90 10.90 -1.09 5.12
N HIS A 91 10.98 -2.40 5.30
CA HIS A 91 11.55 -3.02 6.50
C HIS A 91 13.01 -2.64 6.72
N ALA A 92 13.80 -2.54 5.65
CA ALA A 92 15.20 -2.13 5.75
C ALA A 92 15.36 -0.66 6.19
N ALA A 93 14.48 0.23 5.72
CA ALA A 93 14.56 1.66 6.02
C ALA A 93 13.77 2.09 7.28
N ARG A 94 12.71 1.37 7.61
CA ARG A 94 11.72 1.68 8.65
C ARG A 94 11.32 0.38 9.36
N PRO A 95 11.99 0.04 10.47
CA PRO A 95 11.81 -1.25 11.14
C PRO A 95 10.48 -1.38 11.91
N ALA A 96 9.71 -0.31 12.03
CA ALA A 96 8.42 -0.27 12.70
C ALA A 96 7.34 0.34 11.78
N THR A 97 6.11 0.43 12.28
CA THR A 97 4.97 1.12 11.64
C THR A 97 4.56 0.58 10.27
N THR A 98 4.85 -0.69 10.00
CA THR A 98 4.43 -1.40 8.79
C THR A 98 3.53 -2.57 9.17
N LEU A 99 2.32 -2.61 8.62
CA LEU A 99 1.35 -3.68 8.85
C LEU A 99 1.20 -4.51 7.57
N SER A 100 1.31 -5.83 7.69
CA SER A 100 1.04 -6.75 6.57
C SER A 100 -0.34 -7.37 6.72
N ILE A 101 -1.10 -7.44 5.62
CA ILE A 101 -2.39 -8.12 5.51
C ILE A 101 -2.31 -9.21 4.42
N PHE A 102 -3.19 -10.22 4.49
CA PHE A 102 -3.15 -11.41 3.65
C PHE A 102 -4.54 -11.99 3.41
#